data_AF-A0A061JE56-F1
#
_entry.id   AF-A0A061JE56-F1
#
_cell.length_a   1.000
_cell.length_b   1.000
_cell.length_c   1.000
_cell.angle_alpha   90.00
_cell.angle_beta   90.00
_cell.angle_gamma   90.00
#
_symmetry.space_group_name_H-M   'P 1'
#
loop_
_entity.id
_entity.type
_entity.pdbx_description
1 polymer ?
#
loop_
_entity_poly.entity_id
_entity_poly.type
_entity_poly.pdbx_seq_one_letter_code
_entity_poly.pdbx_strand_id
1 'polypeptide(L)'
;MSVVLQCVVFLLLLACQYSGLVSGNEGATFAALRRLREAVAQHDAEEVNRVIRDQLLQRQLAFHAPSPLYWVANEKTESENLVRITHILLDHFGDSNYDYDRYHPLTRAARHHLAGVMATLLRWPSTIKEVHARYLWCEDLTSLPESVRVVITPESPRCFRDFVRVVDFEHSELAKAARQHQQGAEDAVVEEFYWSNPFLSPPPGKKPTMKHFVMNPRAFVDFVGAISYYLWGEWEVFYIIIFSVIIVTFNCATCAVLVAAWRKRR
;
A
#
# COMPACT_ATOMS: atom_id res chain seq x y z
N MET A 1 -26.86 20.39 -36.86
CA MET A 1 -25.48 20.57 -36.39
C MET A 1 -24.51 20.28 -37.53
N SER A 2 -23.54 21.15 -37.77
CA SER A 2 -22.49 20.91 -38.78
C SER A 2 -21.59 19.76 -38.33
N VAL A 3 -21.17 18.90 -39.27
CA VAL A 3 -20.29 17.74 -39.03
C VAL A 3 -19.00 18.15 -38.32
N VAL A 4 -18.51 19.37 -38.59
CA VAL A 4 -17.33 19.96 -37.94
C VAL A 4 -17.54 20.13 -36.44
N LEU A 5 -18.75 20.53 -36.01
CA LEU A 5 -19.07 20.72 -34.59
C LEU A 5 -19.12 19.38 -33.85
N GLN A 6 -19.57 18.31 -34.51
CA GLN A 6 -19.55 16.96 -33.93
C GLN A 6 -18.13 16.41 -33.78
N CYS A 7 -17.26 16.63 -34.78
CA CYS A 7 -15.84 16.25 -34.69
C CYS A 7 -15.08 17.02 -33.60
N VAL A 8 -15.34 18.32 -33.44
CA VAL A 8 -14.71 19.14 -32.39
C VAL A 8 -15.16 18.71 -30.99
N VAL A 9 -16.47 18.43 -30.80
CA VAL A 9 -16.98 17.90 -29.52
C VAL A 9 -16.40 16.50 -29.23
N PHE A 10 -16.23 15.66 -30.24
CA PHE A 10 -15.64 14.32 -30.08
C PHE A 10 -14.14 14.36 -29.74
N LEU A 11 -13.38 15.28 -30.36
CA LEU A 11 -11.97 15.53 -30.02
C LEU A 11 -11.81 16.11 -28.61
N LEU A 12 -12.73 16.97 -28.17
CA LEU A 12 -12.76 17.49 -26.80
C LEU A 12 -13.07 16.38 -25.78
N LEU A 13 -14.00 15.47 -26.10
CA LEU A 13 -14.30 14.31 -25.25
C LEU A 13 -13.12 13.33 -25.17
N LEU A 14 -12.39 13.10 -26.27
CA LEU A 14 -11.16 12.31 -26.31
C LEU A 14 -10.04 12.96 -25.50
N ALA A 15 -9.85 14.28 -25.61
CA ALA A 15 -8.86 15.01 -24.83
C ALA A 15 -9.17 14.96 -23.32
N CYS A 16 -10.45 15.09 -22.93
CA CYS A 16 -10.88 14.96 -21.54
C CYS A 16 -10.70 13.53 -20.98
N GLN A 17 -10.79 12.48 -21.81
CA GLN A 17 -10.51 11.11 -21.37
C GLN A 17 -9.01 10.82 -21.24
N TYR A 18 -8.16 11.41 -22.09
CA TYR A 18 -6.71 11.29 -21.99
C TYR A 18 -6.11 12.06 -20.81
N SER A 19 -6.64 13.24 -20.48
CA SER A 19 -6.21 14.00 -19.30
C SER A 19 -6.55 13.32 -17.96
N GLY A 20 -7.43 12.31 -17.95
CA GLY A 20 -7.78 11.53 -16.77
C GLY A 20 -6.85 10.34 -16.49
N LEU A 21 -5.99 9.94 -17.44
CA LEU A 21 -5.23 8.68 -17.38
C LEU A 21 -3.72 8.85 -17.15
N VAL A 22 -3.20 10.08 -17.13
CA VAL A 22 -1.80 10.34 -16.80
C VAL A 22 -1.73 11.25 -15.58
N SER A 23 -1.28 10.70 -14.44
CA SER A 23 -0.66 11.44 -13.32
C SER A 23 -1.54 12.22 -12.32
N GLY A 24 -2.87 12.22 -12.40
CA GLY A 24 -3.70 12.98 -11.44
C GLY A 24 -3.82 12.35 -10.04
N ASN A 25 -3.89 11.02 -9.96
CA ASN A 25 -4.28 10.33 -8.72
C ASN A 25 -3.12 10.05 -7.75
N GLU A 26 -1.91 9.81 -8.26
CA GLU A 26 -0.75 9.51 -7.41
C GLU A 26 -0.30 10.73 -6.60
N GLY A 27 -0.24 11.91 -7.24
CA GLY A 27 0.11 13.16 -6.55
C GLY A 27 -0.92 13.58 -5.50
N ALA A 28 -2.21 13.44 -5.81
CA ALA A 28 -3.29 13.70 -4.87
C ALA A 28 -3.24 12.74 -3.67
N THR A 29 -2.91 11.46 -3.92
CA THR A 29 -2.83 10.49 -2.84
C THR A 29 -1.60 10.69 -1.96
N PHE A 30 -0.44 10.97 -2.55
CA PHE A 30 0.76 11.30 -1.78
C PHE A 30 0.54 12.54 -0.90
N ALA A 31 -0.13 13.57 -1.43
CA ALA A 31 -0.50 14.75 -0.67
C ALA A 31 -1.47 14.42 0.48
N ALA A 32 -2.46 13.54 0.26
CA ALA A 32 -3.41 13.12 1.27
C ALA A 32 -2.77 12.25 2.37
N LEU A 33 -1.84 11.36 2.02
CA LEU A 33 -1.04 10.58 2.97
C LEU A 33 -0.17 11.48 3.85
N ARG A 34 0.52 12.44 3.21
CA ARG A 34 1.32 13.44 3.93
C ARG A 34 0.44 14.23 4.89
N ARG A 35 -0.74 14.66 4.43
CA ARG A 35 -1.73 15.38 5.24
C ARG A 35 -2.24 14.55 6.42
N LEU A 36 -2.51 13.26 6.22
CA LEU A 36 -2.90 12.35 7.30
C LEU A 36 -1.79 12.22 8.35
N ARG A 37 -0.54 12.05 7.90
CA ARG A 37 0.62 11.96 8.79
C ARG A 37 0.86 13.27 9.56
N GLU A 38 0.71 14.41 8.90
CA GLU A 38 0.79 15.74 9.53
C GLU A 38 -0.31 15.92 10.58
N ALA A 39 -1.55 15.51 10.28
CA ALA A 39 -2.66 15.56 11.22
C ALA A 39 -2.42 14.67 12.45
N VAL A 40 -1.86 13.47 12.26
CA VAL A 40 -1.43 12.61 13.39
C VAL A 40 -0.36 13.32 14.23
N ALA A 41 0.68 13.87 13.61
CA ALA A 41 1.77 14.56 14.32
C ALA A 41 1.31 15.85 15.05
N GLN A 42 0.26 16.51 14.56
CA GLN A 42 -0.35 17.68 15.19
C GLN A 42 -1.41 17.30 16.24
N HIS A 43 -1.68 16.00 16.42
CA HIS A 43 -2.77 15.49 17.27
C HIS A 43 -4.14 16.09 16.87
N ASP A 44 -4.38 16.27 15.56
CA ASP A 44 -5.63 16.78 15.00
C ASP A 44 -6.59 15.62 14.66
N ALA A 45 -7.42 15.25 15.63
CA ALA A 45 -8.36 14.14 15.48
C ALA A 45 -9.48 14.42 14.47
N GLU A 46 -9.87 15.68 14.30
CA GLU A 46 -10.93 16.06 13.35
C GLU A 46 -10.43 15.90 11.93
N GLU A 47 -9.20 16.34 11.68
CA GLU A 47 -8.57 16.23 10.38
C GLU A 47 -8.28 14.78 10.00
N VAL A 48 -7.79 13.97 10.95
CA VAL A 48 -7.64 12.52 10.73
C VAL A 48 -8.98 11.90 10.32
N ASN A 49 -10.05 12.16 11.09
CA ASN A 49 -11.38 11.63 10.79
C ASN A 49 -11.94 12.12 9.45
N ARG A 50 -11.58 13.33 9.01
CA ARG A 50 -11.98 13.87 7.70
C ARG A 50 -11.23 13.18 6.56
N VAL A 51 -9.91 13.02 6.69
CA VAL A 51 -9.05 12.47 5.64
C VAL A 51 -9.27 10.96 5.45
N ILE A 52 -9.48 10.22 6.53
CA ILE A 52 -9.70 8.76 6.49
C ILE A 52 -11.04 8.34 5.84
N ARG A 53 -12.03 9.24 5.84
CA ARG A 53 -13.33 8.99 5.19
C ARG A 53 -13.29 9.19 3.68
N ASP A 54 -12.18 9.68 3.12
CA ASP A 54 -12.01 9.82 1.68
C ASP A 54 -11.86 8.43 1.01
N GLN A 55 -12.87 8.03 0.23
CA GLN A 55 -12.92 6.73 -0.44
C GLN A 55 -11.75 6.49 -1.40
N LEU A 56 -11.17 7.55 -1.97
CA LEU A 56 -10.01 7.43 -2.88
C LEU A 56 -8.75 7.02 -2.11
N LEU A 57 -8.65 7.46 -0.85
CA LEU A 57 -7.50 7.22 0.02
C LEU A 57 -7.56 5.84 0.69
N GLN A 58 -8.76 5.33 0.96
CA GLN A 58 -8.99 4.05 1.65
C GLN A 58 -8.25 2.87 1.02
N ARG A 59 -8.36 2.71 -0.30
CA ARG A 59 -7.69 1.61 -1.00
C ARG A 59 -6.18 1.69 -0.90
N GLN A 60 -5.61 2.89 -0.86
CA GLN A 60 -4.16 3.07 -0.80
C GLN A 60 -3.63 2.94 0.63
N LEU A 61 -4.39 3.39 1.62
CA LEU A 61 -4.04 3.24 3.04
C LEU A 61 -4.07 1.79 3.50
N ALA A 62 -4.99 0.97 2.99
CA ALA A 62 -5.11 -0.44 3.35
C ALA A 62 -3.85 -1.26 3.04
N PHE A 63 -3.02 -0.82 2.09
CA PHE A 63 -1.78 -1.50 1.69
C PHE A 63 -0.52 -0.67 1.98
N HIS A 64 -0.65 0.47 2.66
CA HIS A 64 0.52 1.31 2.95
C HIS A 64 1.30 0.77 4.15
N ALA A 65 2.61 0.57 3.96
CA ALA A 65 3.58 0.29 5.01
C ALA A 65 4.45 1.55 5.28
N PRO A 66 4.57 2.06 6.52
CA PRO A 66 3.90 1.62 7.75
C PRO A 66 2.41 1.92 7.76
N SER A 67 1.66 1.08 8.49
CA SER A 67 0.27 1.38 8.85
C SER A 67 0.17 2.72 9.58
N PRO A 68 -0.87 3.55 9.32
CA PRO A 68 -1.09 4.81 10.04
C PRO A 68 -1.10 4.67 11.57
N LEU A 69 -1.49 3.49 12.09
CA LEU A 69 -1.47 3.20 13.52
C LEU A 69 -0.05 3.25 14.12
N TYR A 70 0.96 2.92 13.32
CA TYR A 70 2.36 3.05 13.72
C TYR A 70 2.78 4.51 13.91
N TRP A 71 2.24 5.45 13.12
CA TRP A 71 2.55 6.88 13.29
C TRP A 71 2.12 7.36 14.67
N VAL A 72 0.91 6.97 15.09
CA VAL A 72 0.39 7.28 16.43
C VAL A 72 1.29 6.69 17.52
N ALA A 73 1.62 5.40 17.40
CA ALA A 73 2.46 4.73 18.40
C ALA A 73 3.90 5.26 18.44
N ASN A 74 4.35 5.96 17.39
CA ASN A 74 5.68 6.54 17.29
C ASN A 74 5.78 7.98 17.84
N GLU A 75 4.65 8.60 18.20
CA GLU A 75 4.64 9.90 18.86
C GLU A 75 5.32 9.83 20.24
N LYS A 76 5.89 10.95 20.66
CA LYS A 76 6.64 11.05 21.93
C LYS A 76 5.83 11.63 23.08
N THR A 77 4.68 12.22 22.77
CA THR A 77 3.85 12.93 23.73
C THR A 77 2.45 12.36 23.70
N GLU A 78 1.93 12.04 24.87
CA GLU A 78 0.56 11.60 25.01
C GLU A 78 -0.42 12.79 24.94
N SER A 79 -1.58 12.57 24.34
CA SER A 79 -2.72 13.49 24.43
C SER A 79 -4.04 12.75 24.26
N GLU A 80 -5.13 13.33 24.75
CA GLU A 80 -6.48 12.80 24.54
C GLU A 80 -6.83 12.68 23.05
N ASN A 81 -6.37 13.63 22.23
CA ASN A 81 -6.58 13.57 20.79
C ASN A 81 -5.81 12.42 20.14
N LEU A 82 -4.60 12.11 20.60
CA LEU A 82 -3.83 10.96 20.11
C LEU A 82 -4.55 9.63 20.41
N VAL A 83 -5.17 9.53 21.59
CA VAL A 83 -6.04 8.40 21.96
C VAL A 83 -7.27 8.31 21.05
N ARG A 84 -7.94 9.44 20.78
CA ARG A 84 -9.06 9.49 19.84
C ARG A 84 -8.65 9.08 18.42
N ILE A 85 -7.51 9.57 17.95
CA ILE A 85 -6.92 9.18 16.66
C ILE A 85 -6.68 7.67 16.63
N THR A 86 -6.11 7.09 17.69
CA THR A 86 -5.91 5.64 17.80
C THR A 86 -7.22 4.88 17.60
N HIS A 87 -8.28 5.30 18.29
CA HIS A 87 -9.62 4.72 18.12
C HIS A 87 -10.14 4.85 16.68
N ILE A 88 -10.05 6.03 16.07
CA ILE A 88 -10.48 6.27 14.68
C ILE A 88 -9.76 5.33 13.71
N LEU A 89 -8.44 5.17 13.87
CA LEU A 89 -7.64 4.31 12.99
C LEU A 89 -7.99 2.83 13.20
N LEU A 90 -8.19 2.38 14.44
CA LEU A 90 -8.59 1.00 14.74
C LEU A 90 -9.98 0.67 14.19
N ASP A 91 -10.96 1.56 14.39
CA ASP A 91 -12.31 1.38 13.86
C ASP A 91 -12.33 1.29 12.33
N HIS A 92 -11.38 1.95 11.67
CA HIS A 92 -11.32 2.01 10.22
C HIS A 92 -10.55 0.87 9.58
N PHE A 93 -9.36 0.55 10.10
CA PHE A 93 -8.47 -0.47 9.52
C PHE A 93 -8.65 -1.85 10.15
N GLY A 94 -9.13 -1.93 11.39
CA GLY A 94 -9.35 -3.18 12.13
C GLY A 94 -8.08 -3.93 12.55
N ASP A 95 -6.93 -3.60 11.96
CA ASP A 95 -5.65 -4.24 12.23
C ASP A 95 -4.84 -3.44 13.27
N SER A 96 -4.62 -4.06 14.44
CA SER A 96 -3.80 -3.53 15.53
C SER A 96 -2.43 -4.18 15.65
N ASN A 97 -2.13 -5.17 14.80
CA ASN A 97 -0.94 -6.01 14.91
C ASN A 97 0.05 -5.85 13.76
N TYR A 98 -0.24 -5.02 12.78
CA TYR A 98 0.66 -4.78 11.66
C TYR A 98 2.06 -4.38 12.14
N ASP A 99 3.04 -5.23 11.85
CA ASP A 99 4.42 -5.05 12.27
C ASP A 99 5.20 -4.35 11.15
N TYR A 100 5.53 -3.06 11.35
CA TYR A 100 6.39 -2.32 10.43
C TYR A 100 7.80 -2.18 11.01
N ASP A 101 8.81 -2.56 10.20
CA ASP A 101 10.23 -2.54 10.61
C ASP A 101 10.52 -3.25 11.95
N ARG A 102 9.70 -4.27 12.28
CA ARG A 102 9.82 -5.09 13.50
C ARG A 102 9.42 -4.34 14.79
N TYR A 103 8.57 -3.33 14.67
CA TYR A 103 7.96 -2.63 15.79
C TYR A 103 6.44 -2.77 15.76
N HIS A 104 5.93 -3.74 16.51
CA HIS A 104 4.51 -3.83 16.82
C HIS A 104 4.03 -2.54 17.52
N PRO A 105 2.85 -1.97 17.17
CA PRO A 105 2.35 -0.71 17.72
C PRO A 105 2.33 -0.66 19.26
N LEU A 106 1.99 -1.77 19.93
CA LEU A 106 1.99 -1.83 21.39
C LEU A 106 3.41 -1.74 21.97
N THR A 107 4.40 -2.38 21.31
CA THR A 107 5.81 -2.28 21.73
C THR A 107 6.30 -0.85 21.61
N ARG A 108 5.92 -0.15 20.52
CA ARG A 108 6.32 1.25 20.31
C ARG A 108 5.66 2.20 21.31
N ALA A 109 4.36 2.03 21.56
CA ALA A 109 3.62 2.82 22.53
C ALA A 109 4.18 2.64 23.96
N ALA A 110 4.60 1.41 24.32
CA ALA A 110 5.25 1.13 25.60
C ALA A 110 6.58 1.87 25.75
N ARG A 111 7.43 1.85 24.72
CA ARG A 111 8.72 2.57 24.71
C ARG A 111 8.57 4.08 24.90
N HIS A 112 7.50 4.66 24.36
CA HIS A 112 7.24 6.10 24.46
C HIS A 112 6.32 6.47 25.62
N HIS A 113 5.96 5.50 26.48
CA HIS A 113 5.07 5.67 27.63
C HIS A 113 3.70 6.29 27.28
N LEU A 114 3.12 5.92 26.14
CA LEU A 114 1.81 6.41 25.70
C LEU A 114 0.68 5.58 26.35
N ALA A 115 0.40 5.82 27.63
CA ALA A 115 -0.43 4.95 28.47
C ALA A 115 -1.89 4.79 27.97
N GLY A 116 -2.51 5.87 27.52
CA GLY A 116 -3.84 5.89 26.90
C GLY A 116 -3.88 5.21 25.53
N VAL A 117 -2.84 5.37 24.71
CA VAL A 117 -2.70 4.64 23.44
C VAL A 117 -2.55 3.13 23.72
N MET A 118 -1.71 2.74 24.67
CA MET A 118 -1.57 1.36 25.11
C MET A 118 -2.89 0.79 25.62
N ALA A 119 -3.60 1.53 26.49
CA ALA A 119 -4.89 1.10 27.01
C ALA A 119 -5.92 0.88 25.90
N THR A 120 -5.91 1.72 24.87
CA THR A 120 -6.78 1.61 23.69
C THR A 120 -6.45 0.36 22.89
N LEU A 121 -5.17 0.13 22.57
CA LEU A 121 -4.71 -1.05 21.84
C LEU A 121 -5.04 -2.34 22.60
N LEU A 122 -4.84 -2.38 23.92
CA LEU A 122 -5.09 -3.57 24.75
C LEU A 122 -6.57 -3.93 24.91
N ARG A 123 -7.47 -2.95 24.76
CA ARG A 123 -8.92 -3.17 24.73
C ARG A 123 -9.40 -3.67 23.38
N TRP A 124 -8.64 -3.46 22.31
CA TRP A 124 -9.01 -3.94 20.98
C TRP A 124 -8.92 -5.48 20.91
N PRO A 125 -9.96 -6.19 20.44
CA PRO A 125 -10.06 -7.64 20.61
C PRO A 125 -8.95 -8.46 19.95
N SER A 126 -8.46 -8.02 18.79
CA SER A 126 -7.45 -8.74 18.01
C SER A 126 -6.02 -8.45 18.44
N THR A 127 -5.76 -7.47 19.31
CA THR A 127 -4.40 -7.05 19.66
C THR A 127 -3.64 -8.16 20.39
N ILE A 128 -2.47 -8.50 19.85
CA ILE A 128 -1.52 -9.40 20.50
C ILE A 128 -0.93 -8.67 21.70
N LYS A 129 -1.17 -9.20 22.89
CA LYS A 129 -0.78 -8.60 24.18
C LYS A 129 0.65 -8.96 24.55
N GLU A 130 1.56 -8.79 23.62
CA GLU A 130 2.98 -9.04 23.78
C GLU A 130 3.77 -7.81 23.37
N VAL A 131 4.96 -7.65 23.93
CA VAL A 131 5.91 -6.60 23.53
C VAL A 131 7.33 -7.16 23.44
N HIS A 132 8.12 -6.70 22.48
CA HIS A 132 9.48 -7.18 22.28
C HIS A 132 10.48 -6.50 23.21
N ALA A 133 11.10 -7.25 24.13
CA ALA A 133 12.10 -6.76 25.08
C ALA A 133 13.31 -6.09 24.40
N ARG A 134 13.70 -6.61 23.23
CA ARG A 134 14.82 -6.09 22.43
C ARG A 134 14.68 -4.60 22.08
N TYR A 135 13.46 -4.08 22.03
CA TYR A 135 13.16 -2.70 21.64
C TYR A 135 12.77 -1.78 22.79
N LEU A 136 12.74 -2.31 24.01
CA LEU A 136 12.41 -1.61 25.23
C LEU A 136 13.66 -1.36 26.07
N TRP A 137 13.58 -0.35 26.92
CA TRP A 137 14.53 -0.08 27.98
C TRP A 137 14.02 -0.63 29.31
N CYS A 138 14.93 -0.87 30.26
CA CYS A 138 14.54 -1.45 31.55
C CYS A 138 13.56 -0.56 32.34
N GLU A 139 13.58 0.76 32.11
CA GLU A 139 12.65 1.70 32.72
C GLU A 139 11.20 1.51 32.22
N ASP A 140 11.03 1.08 30.97
CA ASP A 140 9.73 0.84 30.34
C ASP A 140 8.92 -0.24 31.06
N LEU A 141 9.58 -1.19 31.72
CA LEU A 141 8.96 -2.27 32.49
C LEU A 141 7.95 -1.76 33.52
N THR A 142 8.22 -0.61 34.13
CA THR A 142 7.36 -0.01 35.16
C THR A 142 6.02 0.47 34.62
N SER A 143 5.97 0.78 33.33
CA SER A 143 4.78 1.27 32.64
C SER A 143 3.95 0.17 31.98
N LEU A 144 4.43 -1.08 31.97
CA LEU A 144 3.76 -2.20 31.30
C LEU A 144 2.56 -2.73 32.10
N PRO A 145 1.33 -2.66 31.56
CA PRO A 145 0.13 -3.20 32.21
C PRO A 145 0.25 -4.70 32.45
N GLU A 146 -0.41 -5.21 33.50
CA GLU A 146 -0.35 -6.62 33.91
C GLU A 146 -0.76 -7.63 32.82
N SER A 147 -1.64 -7.20 31.92
CA SER A 147 -2.12 -8.04 30.81
C SER A 147 -1.09 -8.27 29.69
N VAL A 148 0.04 -7.55 29.69
CA VAL A 148 1.07 -7.63 28.65
C VAL A 148 2.14 -8.65 29.02
N ARG A 149 2.57 -9.47 28.06
CA ARG A 149 3.75 -10.34 28.22
C ARG A 149 4.94 -9.77 27.47
N VAL A 150 6.15 -10.03 27.97
CA VAL A 150 7.38 -9.53 27.36
C VAL A 150 8.10 -10.66 26.63
N VAL A 151 8.31 -10.48 25.33
CA VAL A 151 9.00 -11.44 24.47
C VAL A 151 10.49 -11.25 24.60
N ILE A 152 11.19 -12.27 25.08
CA ILE A 152 12.64 -12.25 25.23
C ILE A 152 13.35 -12.99 24.09
N THR A 153 14.53 -12.48 23.78
CA THR A 153 15.54 -13.09 22.90
C THR A 153 16.88 -13.14 23.63
N PRO A 154 17.88 -13.89 23.15
CA PRO A 154 19.22 -13.90 23.74
C PRO A 154 19.85 -12.50 23.91
N GLU A 155 19.52 -11.57 23.01
CA GLU A 155 20.01 -10.18 23.00
C GLU A 155 19.24 -9.25 23.95
N SER A 156 18.17 -9.72 24.60
CA SER A 156 17.34 -8.89 25.46
C SER A 156 18.09 -8.46 26.74
N PRO A 157 17.87 -7.21 27.21
CA PRO A 157 18.51 -6.72 28.44
C PRO A 157 18.20 -7.61 29.65
N ARG A 158 19.15 -7.71 30.59
CA ARG A 158 19.05 -8.62 31.75
C ARG A 158 17.81 -8.38 32.61
N CYS A 159 17.39 -7.12 32.77
CA CYS A 159 16.21 -6.75 33.56
C CYS A 159 14.91 -7.45 33.10
N PHE A 160 14.82 -7.84 31.83
CA PHE A 160 13.65 -8.54 31.29
C PHE A 160 13.67 -10.03 31.58
N ARG A 161 14.81 -10.63 31.94
CA ARG A 161 14.92 -12.06 32.23
C ARG A 161 14.32 -12.42 33.59
N ASP A 162 14.41 -11.49 34.54
CA ASP A 162 13.84 -11.66 35.90
C ASP A 162 12.38 -11.19 35.99
N PHE A 163 11.79 -10.79 34.87
CA PHE A 163 10.41 -10.34 34.82
C PHE A 163 9.44 -11.53 34.82
N VAL A 164 8.35 -11.44 35.59
CA VAL A 164 7.44 -12.59 35.84
C VAL A 164 6.65 -13.00 34.59
N ARG A 165 6.36 -12.06 33.69
CA ARG A 165 5.44 -12.25 32.55
C ARG A 165 6.20 -12.32 31.24
N VAL A 166 7.08 -13.31 31.11
CA VAL A 166 8.00 -13.43 29.98
C VAL A 166 7.61 -14.60 29.09
N VAL A 167 7.83 -14.44 27.78
CA VAL A 167 7.62 -15.47 26.75
C VAL A 167 8.87 -15.55 25.87
N ASP A 168 9.35 -16.76 25.61
CA ASP A 168 10.44 -16.95 24.66
C ASP A 168 9.98 -16.65 23.23
N PHE A 169 10.86 -16.05 22.43
CA PHE A 169 10.56 -15.68 21.04
C PHE A 169 9.99 -16.83 20.18
N GLU A 170 10.41 -18.07 20.43
CA GLU A 170 9.90 -19.25 19.72
C GLU A 170 8.40 -19.51 19.93
N HIS A 171 7.87 -19.10 21.09
CA HIS A 171 6.49 -19.29 21.52
C HIS A 171 5.65 -18.01 21.45
N SER A 172 6.22 -16.92 20.92
CA SER A 172 5.57 -15.62 20.85
C SER A 172 4.51 -15.58 19.74
N GLU A 173 3.31 -15.11 20.10
CA GLU A 173 2.26 -14.82 19.12
C GLU A 173 2.65 -13.66 18.19
N LEU A 174 3.42 -12.67 18.68
CA LEU A 174 4.00 -11.64 17.81
C LEU A 174 4.96 -12.23 16.78
N ALA A 175 5.87 -13.10 17.21
CA ALA A 175 6.81 -13.75 16.30
C ALA A 175 6.09 -14.61 15.25
N LYS A 176 4.99 -15.27 15.65
CA LYS A 176 4.12 -16.04 14.76
C LYS A 176 3.42 -15.13 13.74
N ALA A 177 2.82 -14.02 14.19
CA ALA A 177 2.17 -13.05 13.32
C ALA A 177 3.16 -12.42 12.32
N ALA A 178 4.36 -12.06 12.76
CA ALA A 178 5.41 -11.53 11.90
C ALA A 178 5.82 -12.54 10.80
N ARG A 179 5.93 -13.84 11.12
CA ARG A 179 6.20 -14.90 10.13
C ARG A 179 5.04 -15.05 9.14
N GLN A 180 3.80 -14.98 9.61
CA GLN A 180 2.61 -15.06 8.74
C GLN A 180 2.50 -13.87 7.80
N HIS A 181 2.82 -12.65 8.26
CA HIS A 181 2.88 -11.47 7.40
C HIS A 181 4.03 -11.55 6.40
N GLN A 182 5.18 -12.11 6.77
CA GLN A 182 6.27 -12.35 5.82
C GLN A 182 5.88 -13.38 4.76
N GLN A 183 5.23 -14.48 5.14
CA GLN A 183 4.74 -15.50 4.19
C GLN A 183 3.61 -14.95 3.30
N GLY A 184 2.66 -14.21 3.87
CA GLY A 184 1.58 -13.57 3.10
C GLY A 184 2.08 -12.41 2.22
N ALA A 185 3.16 -11.72 2.61
CA ALA A 185 3.84 -10.76 1.76
C ALA A 185 4.65 -11.46 0.67
N GLU A 186 5.30 -12.60 0.92
CA GLU A 186 5.93 -13.42 -0.12
C GLU A 186 4.89 -13.94 -1.14
N ASP A 187 3.67 -14.25 -0.71
CA ASP A 187 2.56 -14.65 -1.59
C ASP A 187 1.90 -13.46 -2.32
N ALA A 188 2.03 -12.23 -1.80
CA ALA A 188 1.44 -11.01 -2.36
C ALA A 188 2.44 -10.11 -3.12
N VAL A 189 3.74 -10.37 -2.99
CA VAL A 189 4.75 -9.84 -3.90
C VAL A 189 4.44 -10.48 -5.24
N VAL A 190 3.85 -9.69 -6.14
CA VAL A 190 3.92 -9.95 -7.57
C VAL A 190 5.37 -10.29 -7.85
N GLU A 191 5.69 -11.57 -8.08
CA GLU A 191 7.07 -12.04 -8.31
C GLU A 191 7.73 -11.05 -9.28
N GLU A 192 8.56 -10.15 -8.75
CA GLU A 192 9.37 -9.28 -9.56
C GLU A 192 10.36 -10.23 -10.21
N PHE A 193 10.09 -10.54 -11.48
CA PHE A 193 10.91 -11.43 -12.26
C PHE A 193 12.38 -11.00 -12.11
N TYR A 194 13.22 -11.94 -11.68
CA TYR A 194 14.60 -11.65 -11.32
C TYR A 194 15.45 -11.36 -12.57
N TRP A 195 15.39 -10.10 -13.01
CA TRP A 195 15.99 -9.60 -14.26
C TRP A 195 17.51 -9.77 -14.35
N SER A 196 18.19 -9.97 -13.22
CA SER A 196 19.63 -10.19 -13.17
C SER A 196 20.06 -11.62 -13.50
N ASN A 197 19.14 -12.58 -13.62
CA ASN A 197 19.49 -13.93 -14.09
C ASN A 197 19.30 -14.05 -15.61
N PRO A 198 20.39 -14.17 -16.38
CA PRO A 198 20.34 -14.21 -17.84
C PRO A 198 19.81 -15.54 -18.38
N PHE A 199 19.58 -16.56 -17.54
CA PHE A 199 19.08 -17.88 -17.95
C PHE A 199 17.58 -18.06 -17.73
N LEU A 200 16.91 -17.12 -17.06
CA LEU A 200 15.46 -17.15 -16.93
C LEU A 200 14.82 -16.59 -18.20
N SER A 201 13.71 -17.17 -18.65
CA SER A 201 12.90 -16.60 -19.74
C SER A 201 12.03 -15.47 -19.20
N PRO A 202 12.03 -14.29 -19.83
CA PRO A 202 11.28 -13.16 -19.30
C PRO A 202 9.78 -13.40 -19.42
N PRO A 203 8.98 -12.85 -18.49
CA PRO A 203 7.52 -12.91 -18.60
C PRO A 203 7.09 -12.16 -19.87
N PRO A 204 6.11 -12.70 -20.62
CA PRO A 204 5.67 -12.12 -21.87
C PRO A 204 5.11 -10.71 -21.66
N GLY A 205 5.53 -9.76 -22.51
CA GLY A 205 5.01 -8.39 -22.53
C GLY A 205 5.51 -7.47 -21.41
N LYS A 206 6.55 -7.87 -20.66
CA LYS A 206 7.23 -7.02 -19.67
C LYS A 206 8.66 -6.71 -20.12
N LYS A 207 9.13 -5.49 -19.84
CA LYS A 207 10.46 -5.01 -20.19
C LYS A 207 11.39 -5.03 -18.97
N PRO A 208 12.69 -5.36 -19.13
CA PRO A 208 13.64 -5.30 -18.03
C PRO A 208 13.92 -3.83 -17.69
N THR A 209 14.23 -3.57 -16.42
CA THR A 209 14.65 -2.23 -15.96
C THR A 209 15.89 -1.77 -16.72
N MET A 210 16.12 -0.44 -16.81
CA MET A 210 17.19 0.13 -17.65
C MET A 210 18.61 -0.38 -17.34
N LYS A 211 18.80 -1.01 -16.18
CA LYS A 211 20.07 -1.61 -15.76
C LYS A 211 20.30 -3.03 -16.32
N HIS A 212 19.26 -3.69 -16.82
CA HIS A 212 19.25 -5.10 -17.23
C HIS A 212 18.80 -5.31 -18.67
N PHE A 213 19.02 -4.32 -19.54
CA PHE A 213 18.66 -4.35 -20.97
C PHE A 213 19.35 -5.42 -21.81
N VAL A 214 20.30 -6.16 -21.24
CA VAL A 214 21.05 -7.19 -21.96
C VAL A 214 20.68 -8.54 -21.36
N MET A 215 19.80 -9.25 -22.05
CA MET A 215 19.34 -10.58 -21.67
C MET A 215 19.78 -11.62 -22.72
N ASN A 216 20.08 -12.84 -22.29
CA ASN A 216 20.60 -13.88 -23.17
C ASN A 216 19.60 -14.21 -24.29
N PRO A 217 19.97 -14.08 -25.58
CA PRO A 217 19.08 -14.41 -26.70
C PRO A 217 18.57 -15.86 -26.69
N ARG A 218 19.29 -16.77 -26.02
CA ARG A 218 18.86 -18.17 -25.85
C ARG A 218 17.66 -18.36 -24.92
N ALA A 219 17.26 -17.32 -24.19
CA ALA A 219 16.08 -17.35 -23.32
C ALA A 219 14.75 -17.22 -24.09
N PHE A 220 14.81 -16.93 -25.40
CA PHE A 220 13.65 -16.77 -26.28
C PHE A 220 13.49 -17.98 -27.20
N VAL A 221 12.24 -18.37 -27.45
CA VAL A 221 11.88 -19.50 -28.31
C VAL A 221 12.30 -19.24 -29.76
N ASP A 222 12.24 -17.99 -30.21
CA ASP A 222 12.66 -17.58 -31.55
C ASP A 222 13.20 -16.14 -31.59
N PHE A 223 13.78 -15.78 -32.73
CA PHE A 223 14.37 -14.45 -32.97
C PHE A 223 13.33 -13.33 -32.95
N VAL A 224 12.09 -13.62 -33.36
CA VAL A 224 11.00 -12.64 -33.41
C VAL A 224 10.55 -12.26 -32.00
N GLY A 225 10.51 -13.22 -31.08
CA GLY A 225 10.27 -13.04 -29.66
C GLY A 225 11.32 -12.14 -29.01
N ALA A 226 12.60 -12.35 -29.33
CA ALA A 226 13.67 -11.49 -28.84
C ALA A 226 13.54 -10.04 -29.36
N ILE A 227 13.29 -9.85 -30.67
CA ILE A 227 13.11 -8.52 -31.26
C ILE A 227 11.89 -7.81 -30.65
N SER A 228 10.76 -8.51 -30.56
CA SER A 228 9.51 -7.92 -30.05
C SER A 228 9.62 -7.54 -28.58
N TYR A 229 10.36 -8.32 -27.80
CA TYR A 229 10.70 -7.99 -26.42
C TYR A 229 11.56 -6.72 -26.31
N TYR A 230 12.62 -6.58 -27.12
CA TYR A 230 13.50 -5.41 -27.04
C TYR A 230 12.91 -4.12 -27.62
N LEU A 231 12.11 -4.23 -28.70
CA LEU A 231 11.50 -3.07 -29.37
C LEU A 231 10.15 -2.66 -28.75
N TRP A 232 9.34 -3.62 -28.30
CA TRP A 232 7.94 -3.40 -27.92
C TRP A 232 7.57 -3.91 -26.52
N GLY A 233 8.54 -4.30 -25.68
CA GLY A 233 8.35 -5.01 -24.41
C GLY A 233 7.41 -4.43 -23.34
N GLU A 234 6.75 -3.28 -23.56
CA GLU A 234 5.61 -2.83 -22.74
C GLU A 234 4.39 -2.67 -23.64
N TRP A 235 3.56 -3.71 -23.67
CA TRP A 235 2.39 -3.74 -24.53
C TRP A 235 1.13 -3.16 -23.87
N GLU A 236 1.10 -2.91 -22.56
CA GLU A 236 -0.10 -2.39 -21.90
C GLU A 236 -0.56 -1.07 -22.52
N VAL A 237 0.34 -0.09 -22.66
CA VAL A 237 0.02 1.21 -23.24
C VAL A 237 -0.33 1.09 -24.73
N PHE A 238 0.37 0.23 -25.47
CA PHE A 238 0.12 0.04 -26.90
C PHE A 238 -1.20 -0.69 -27.17
N TYR A 239 -1.56 -1.71 -26.36
CA TYR A 239 -2.86 -2.37 -26.40
C TYR A 239 -3.98 -1.40 -26.04
N ILE A 240 -3.80 -0.57 -25.02
CA ILE A 240 -4.78 0.46 -24.66
C ILE A 240 -4.99 1.43 -25.82
N ILE A 241 -3.91 1.87 -26.48
CA ILE A 241 -3.99 2.76 -27.64
C ILE A 241 -4.70 2.07 -28.82
N ILE A 242 -4.28 0.86 -29.20
CA ILE A 242 -4.90 0.13 -30.32
C ILE A 242 -6.37 -0.14 -30.03
N PHE A 243 -6.70 -0.61 -28.84
CA PHE A 243 -8.08 -0.88 -28.43
C PHE A 243 -8.94 0.39 -28.47
N SER A 244 -8.39 1.52 -28.02
CA SER A 244 -9.06 2.83 -28.10
C SER A 244 -9.29 3.25 -29.56
N VAL A 245 -8.29 3.07 -30.44
CA VAL A 245 -8.41 3.37 -31.88
C VAL A 245 -9.48 2.50 -32.55
N ILE A 246 -9.54 1.20 -32.22
CA ILE A 246 -10.56 0.26 -32.74
C ILE A 246 -11.96 0.70 -32.29
N ILE A 247 -12.12 1.05 -31.00
CA ILE A 247 -13.41 1.52 -30.48
C ILE A 247 -13.84 2.81 -31.16
N VAL A 248 -12.94 3.78 -31.31
CA VAL A 248 -13.24 5.06 -31.95
C VAL A 248 -13.62 4.87 -33.42
N THR A 249 -12.86 4.08 -34.17
CA THR A 249 -13.14 3.82 -35.58
C THR A 249 -14.46 3.09 -35.78
N PHE A 250 -14.76 2.09 -34.94
CA PHE A 250 -16.04 1.38 -34.97
C PHE A 250 -17.22 2.32 -34.69
N ASN A 251 -17.11 3.15 -33.65
CA ASN A 251 -18.17 4.12 -33.31
C ASN A 251 -18.39 5.17 -34.40
N CYS A 252 -17.31 5.69 -35.00
CA CYS A 252 -17.38 6.60 -36.13
C CYS A 252 -18.06 5.96 -37.35
N ALA A 253 -17.74 4.70 -37.66
CA ALA A 253 -18.38 3.96 -38.74
C ALA A 253 -19.88 3.76 -38.49
N THR A 254 -20.28 3.37 -37.28
CA THR A 254 -21.70 3.25 -36.91
C THR A 254 -22.45 4.57 -37.00
N CYS A 255 -21.85 5.68 -36.56
CA CYS A 255 -22.44 7.01 -36.72
C CYS A 255 -22.61 7.39 -38.20
N ALA A 256 -21.61 7.11 -39.04
CA ALA A 256 -21.69 7.38 -40.48
C ALA A 256 -22.79 6.54 -41.16
N VAL A 257 -22.93 5.26 -40.79
CA VAL A 257 -23.99 4.37 -41.29
C VAL A 257 -25.37 4.86 -40.85
N LEU A 258 -25.53 5.27 -39.59
CA LEU A 258 -26.80 5.81 -39.08
C LEU A 258 -27.20 7.13 -39.77
N VAL A 259 -26.24 8.02 -40.02
CA VAL A 259 -26.47 9.27 -40.76
C VAL A 259 -26.84 8.99 -42.23
N ALA A 260 -26.16 8.04 -42.87
CA ALA A 260 -26.46 7.63 -44.24
C ALA A 260 -27.86 6.98 -44.35
N ALA A 261 -28.21 6.11 -43.39
CA ALA A 261 -29.53 5.48 -43.32
C ALA A 261 -30.65 6.50 -43.06
N TRP A 262 -30.42 7.49 -42.20
CA TRP A 262 -31.38 8.57 -41.93
C TRP A 262 -31.59 9.49 -43.13
N ARG A 263 -30.51 9.85 -43.86
CA ARG A 263 -30.60 10.64 -45.10
C ARG A 263 -31.35 9.91 -46.22
N LYS A 264 -31.31 8.58 -46.25
CA LYS A 264 -32.00 7.77 -47.27
C LYS A 264 -33.49 7.55 -46.98
N ARG A 265 -33.94 7.84 -45.75
CA ARG A 265 -35.35 7.78 -45.31
C ARG A 265 -36.09 9.12 -45.43
N ARG A 266 -35.38 10.21 -45.70
CA ARG A 266 -35.95 11.48 -46.19
C ARG A 266 -35.93 11.48 -47.71
#